data_AF-A0A379T648-F1
#
_entry.id   AF-A0A379T648-F1
#
_cell.length_a   1.000
_cell.length_b   1.000
_cell.length_c   1.000
_cell.angle_alpha   90.00
_cell.angle_beta   90.00
_cell.angle_gamma   90.00
#
_symmetry.space_group_name_H-M   'P 1'
#
loop_
_entity.id
_entity.type
_entity.pdbx_description
1 polymer ?
#
loop_
_entity_poly.entity_id
_entity_poly.type
_entity_poly.pdbx_seq_one_letter_code
_entity_poly.pdbx_strand_id
1 'polypeptide(L)' 'MPVFSRPWTLAAWVFLTLGIVLGSAWAYYELGWGGWWFWDPVENASFMPWLAGTALLHSLAVTEQRASF' A
#
# COMPACT_ATOMS: atom_id res chain seq x y z
N MET A 1 -1.27 13.76 19.33
CA MET A 1 -0.73 12.63 18.53
C MET A 1 0.21 13.20 17.48
N PRO A 2 1.33 12.54 17.13
CA PRO A 2 2.35 13.16 16.30
C PRO A 2 1.77 13.48 14.92
N VAL A 3 1.56 14.77 14.66
CA VAL A 3 1.02 15.35 13.43
C VAL A 3 1.80 14.91 12.18
N PHE A 4 3.04 14.41 12.40
CA PHE A 4 3.92 13.89 11.37
C PHE A 4 3.59 12.46 10.90
N SER A 5 3.00 11.59 11.72
CA SER A 5 2.85 10.17 11.34
C SER A 5 1.95 9.97 10.11
N ARG A 6 0.84 10.71 10.02
CA ARG A 6 -0.14 10.62 8.92
C ARG A 6 0.44 10.95 7.54
N PRO A 7 1.12 12.09 7.31
CA PRO A 7 1.72 12.39 6.00
C PRO A 7 2.81 11.39 5.60
N TRP A 8 3.61 10.89 6.55
CA TRP A 8 4.63 9.86 6.26
C TRP A 8 4.01 8.51 5.92
N THR A 9 2.95 8.08 6.62
CA THR A 9 2.22 6.85 6.28
C THR A 9 1.56 6.97 4.90
N LEU A 10 0.97 8.12 4.57
CA LEU A 10 0.38 8.36 3.24
C LEU A 10 1.44 8.29 2.15
N ALA A 11 2.60 8.93 2.34
CA ALA A 11 3.70 8.86 1.39
C ALA A 11 4.16 7.42 1.17
N ALA A 12 4.41 6.66 2.25
CA ALA A 12 4.78 5.25 2.17
C ALA A 12 3.72 4.40 1.46
N TRP A 13 2.44 4.64 1.73
CA TRP A 13 1.32 3.94 1.09
C TRP A 13 1.23 4.22 -0.41
N VAL A 14 1.41 5.47 -0.83
CA VAL A 14 1.42 5.86 -2.26
C VAL A 14 2.59 5.22 -3.00
N PHE A 15 3.81 5.31 -2.45
CA PHE A 15 4.98 4.69 -3.07
C PHE A 15 4.85 3.17 -3.18
N LEU A 16 4.29 2.52 -2.14
CA LEU A 16 4.03 1.07 -2.17
C LEU A 16 2.99 0.71 -3.24
N THR A 17 1.91 1.48 -3.35
CA THR A 17 0.86 1.26 -4.36
C THR A 17 1.42 1.44 -5.78
N LEU A 18 2.26 2.45 -6.01
CA LEU A 18 2.94 2.64 -7.29
C LEU A 18 3.91 1.49 -7.59
N GLY A 19 4.64 1.00 -6.58
CA GLY A 19 5.54 -0.14 -6.71
C GLY A 19 4.81 -1.42 -7.13
N ILE A 20 3.63 -1.69 -6.54
CA ILE A 20 2.77 -2.82 -6.92
C ILE A 20 2.37 -2.71 -8.39
N VAL A 21 1.85 -1.55 -8.83
CA VAL A 21 1.34 -1.35 -10.20
C VAL A 21 2.47 -1.41 -11.24
N LEU A 22 3.64 -0.84 -10.94
CA LEU A 22 4.79 -0.90 -11.84
C LEU A 22 5.38 -2.32 -11.90
N GLY A 23 5.43 -3.02 -10.76
CA GLY A 23 5.87 -4.41 -10.69
C GLY A 23 4.94 -5.34 -11.47
N SER A 24 3.63 -5.22 -11.29
CA SER A 24 2.62 -6.00 -12.01
C SER A 24 2.67 -5.74 -13.52
N ALA A 25 2.82 -4.47 -13.92
CA ALA A 25 2.99 -4.09 -15.33
C ALA A 25 4.24 -4.75 -15.93
N TRP A 26 5.39 -4.65 -15.26
CA TRP A 26 6.63 -5.25 -15.76
C TRP A 26 6.53 -6.77 -15.86
N ALA A 27 6.02 -7.45 -14.83
CA ALA A 27 5.85 -8.91 -14.83
C ALA A 27 4.91 -9.38 -15.95
N TYR A 28 3.85 -8.62 -16.22
CA TYR A 28 2.93 -8.90 -17.32
C TYR A 28 3.62 -8.80 -18.69
N TYR A 29 4.43 -7.76 -18.91
CA TYR A 29 5.12 -7.55 -20.19
C TYR A 29 6.32 -8.48 -20.39
N GLU A 30 7.14 -8.68 -19.36
CA GLU A 30 8.43 -9.37 -19.51
C GLU A 30 8.31 -10.88 -19.33
N LEU A 31 7.51 -11.33 -18.36
CA LEU A 31 7.41 -12.74 -18.02
C LEU A 31 6.21 -13.42 -18.70
N GLY A 32 5.29 -12.64 -19.31
CA GLY A 32 4.14 -13.17 -20.04
C GLY A 32 3.18 -13.97 -19.17
N TRP A 33 3.12 -13.65 -17.87
CA TRP A 33 2.20 -14.29 -16.94
C TRP A 33 0.80 -14.00 -17.46
N GLY A 34 0.04 -15.05 -17.81
CA GLY A 34 -1.17 -14.99 -18.64
C GLY A 34 -2.37 -14.20 -18.10
N GLY A 35 -2.15 -13.27 -17.17
CA GLY A 35 -3.09 -12.31 -16.61
C GLY A 35 -2.38 -11.30 -15.71
N TRP A 36 -3.05 -10.17 -15.44
CA TRP A 36 -2.53 -9.03 -14.65
C TRP A 36 -2.32 -9.32 -13.15
N TRP A 37 -2.75 -10.49 -12.65
CA TRP A 37 -2.69 -10.87 -11.23
C TRP A 37 -2.46 -12.38 -11.07
N PHE A 38 -1.47 -12.89 -11.79
CA PHE A 38 -1.04 -14.27 -11.63
C PHE A 38 -0.02 -14.28 -10.49
N TRP A 39 -0.16 -15.17 -9.49
CA TRP A 39 0.55 -15.26 -8.20
C TRP A 39 2.04 -14.83 -8.13
N ASP A 40 2.31 -13.57 -8.45
CA ASP A 40 3.66 -13.08 -8.63
C ASP A 40 4.22 -12.76 -7.25
N PRO A 41 5.49 -13.10 -6.97
CA PRO A 41 6.11 -12.85 -5.68
C PRO A 41 6.05 -11.37 -5.28
N VAL A 42 6.14 -10.45 -6.25
CA VAL A 42 6.18 -9.00 -6.05
C VAL A 42 4.82 -8.50 -5.57
N GLU A 43 3.73 -8.79 -6.28
CA GLU A 43 2.36 -8.42 -5.89
C GLU A 43 2.00 -8.99 -4.53
N ASN A 44 2.28 -10.27 -4.28
CA ASN A 44 1.91 -10.92 -3.01
C ASN A 44 2.73 -10.41 -1.81
N ALA A 45 4.05 -10.23 -1.97
CA ALA A 45 4.89 -9.75 -0.88
C ALA A 45 4.60 -8.29 -0.52
N SER A 46 4.25 -7.47 -1.51
CA SER A 46 3.91 -6.05 -1.31
C SER A 46 2.45 -5.82 -0.90
N PHE A 47 1.55 -6.78 -1.11
CA PHE A 47 0.17 -6.73 -0.63
C PHE A 47 0.07 -6.75 0.91
N MET A 48 0.93 -7.53 1.57
CA MET A 48 0.97 -7.63 3.04
C MET A 48 1.23 -6.26 3.73
N PRO A 49 2.29 -5.51 3.39
CA PRO A 49 2.50 -4.17 3.92
C PRO A 49 1.44 -3.16 3.45
N TRP A 50 0.79 -3.38 2.31
CA TRP A 50 -0.30 -2.51 1.83
C TRP A 50 -1.54 -2.62 2.74
N LEU A 51 -1.90 -3.84 3.15
CA LEU A 51 -2.96 -4.07 4.15
C LEU A 51 -2.60 -3.47 5.52
N ALA A 52 -1.35 -3.62 5.95
CA ALA A 52 -0.89 -3.01 7.21
C ALA A 52 -0.94 -1.48 7.13
N GLY A 53 -0.53 -0.88 6.01
CA GLY A 53 -0.57 0.56 5.77
C GLY A 53 -1.99 1.13 5.76
N THR A 54 -2.94 0.45 5.11
CA THR A 54 -4.36 0.85 5.11
C THR A 54 -4.98 0.77 6.50
N ALA A 55 -4.72 -0.31 7.25
CA ALA A 55 -5.18 -0.44 8.63
C ALA A 55 -4.62 0.67 9.53
N LEU A 56 -3.35 1.03 9.35
CA LEU A 56 -2.69 2.11 10.09
C LEU A 56 -3.28 3.49 9.74
N LEU A 57 -3.49 3.78 8.44
CA LEU A 57 -4.15 5.02 8.00
C LEU A 57 -5.57 5.13 8.57
N HIS A 58 -6.33 4.04 8.56
CA HIS A 58 -7.69 4.01 9.11
C HIS A 58 -7.67 4.25 10.63
N SER A 59 -6.74 3.61 11.35
CA SER A 59 -6.58 3.80 12.78
C SER A 59 -6.17 5.23 13.14
N LEU A 60 -5.26 5.84 12.37
CA LEU A 60 -4.86 7.24 12.54
C LEU A 60 -6.05 8.19 12.34
N ALA A 61 -6.87 7.96 11.30
CA ALA A 61 -8.05 8.78 11.04
C ALA A 61 -9.09 8.70 12.17
N VAL A 62 -9.37 7.49 12.68
CA VAL A 62 -10.30 7.29 13.82
C VAL A 62 -9.75 7.93 15.10
N THR A 63 -8.44 7.87 15.31
CA THR A 63 -7.80 8.45 16.50
C THR A 63 -7.84 9.98 16.46
N GLU A 64 -7.62 10.60 15.30
CA GLU A 64 -7.80 12.06 15.10
C GLU A 64 -9.25 12.50 15.38
N GLN A 65 -10.24 11.72 14.91
CA GLN A 65 -11.66 12.03 15.09
C GLN A 65 -12.14 11.88 16.54
N ARG A 66 -11.50 11.02 17.34
CA ARG A 66 -11.80 10.84 18.77
C ARG A 66 -11.16 11.89 19.67
N ALA A 67 -10.08 12.53 19.22
CA ALA A 67 -9.43 13.61 19.96
C ALA A 67 -10.11 14.98 19.76
N SER A 68 -11.09 15.08 18.86
CA SER A 68 -11.86 16.29 18.57
C SER A 68 -13.21 16.38 19.31
N PHE A 69 -13.53 15.42 20.19
CA PHE A 69 -14.66 15.45 21.11
C PHE A 69 -14.19 15.73 22.53
#